data_AF-A0A7V0JLW8-F1
#
_entry.id   AF-A0A7V0JLW8-F1
#
_cell.length_a   1.000
_cell.length_b   1.000
_cell.length_c   1.000
_cell.angle_alpha   90.00
_cell.angle_beta   90.00
_cell.angle_gamma   90.00
#
_symmetry.space_group_name_H-M   'P 1'
#
loop_
_entity.id
_entity.type
_entity.pdbx_description
1 polymer ?
#
loop_
_entity_poly.entity_id
_entity_poly.type
_entity_poly.pdbx_seq_one_letter_code
_entity_poly.pdbx_strand_id
1 'polypeptide(L)'
;MCPQEIEISQIVRKTQGELTKKGKSLLLVKKVKEQMEVIREAGNPKLGEPEKRWEWLPEKFPEKESDTLLFVGCLPSYWLKDIAISSYLLLNKLGVDFTMMKEEICCGHYLYNMGGTELAQEQFEENMENFNRLGIRRIITLCPGWYRTFRDWFPKLLGKIDLEVVHIVQILPSLLKERGERRKIQFFWKSRFTYHDSCELGRV
;
A
#
# COMPACT_ATOMS: atom_id res chain seq x y z
N MET A 1 14.36 -7.05 -16.85
CA MET A 1 13.79 -6.48 -18.09
C MET A 1 14.02 -7.45 -19.23
N CYS A 2 13.09 -7.51 -20.19
CA CYS A 2 13.33 -8.26 -21.43
C CYS A 2 14.45 -7.55 -22.22
N PRO A 3 15.52 -8.25 -22.66
CA PRO A 3 16.57 -7.63 -23.48
C PRO A 3 16.07 -7.06 -24.81
N GLN A 4 14.86 -7.44 -25.23
CA GLN A 4 14.20 -6.99 -26.44
C GLN A 4 13.14 -5.91 -26.17
N GLU A 5 13.17 -5.31 -24.97
CA GLU A 5 12.24 -4.24 -24.56
C GLU A 5 10.75 -4.64 -24.60
N ILE A 6 10.47 -5.95 -24.60
CA ILE A 6 9.11 -6.45 -24.53
C ILE A 6 8.58 -6.26 -23.10
N GLU A 7 7.52 -5.47 -22.99
CA GLU A 7 6.79 -5.20 -21.76
C GLU A 7 5.90 -6.40 -21.35
N ILE A 8 6.52 -7.54 -21.04
CA ILE A 8 5.85 -8.82 -20.75
C ILE A 8 4.77 -8.66 -19.67
N SER A 9 5.08 -7.95 -18.58
CA SER A 9 4.13 -7.73 -17.49
C SER A 9 2.89 -6.94 -17.94
N GLN A 10 3.06 -5.99 -18.85
CA GLN A 10 1.94 -5.24 -19.42
C GLN A 10 1.11 -6.10 -20.36
N ILE A 11 1.76 -6.92 -21.19
CA ILE A 11 1.07 -7.85 -22.12
C ILE A 11 0.23 -8.85 -21.34
N VAL A 12 0.80 -9.48 -20.31
CA VAL A 12 0.08 -10.45 -19.46
C VAL A 12 -1.12 -9.77 -18.79
N ARG A 13 -0.94 -8.60 -18.17
CA ARG A 13 -2.04 -7.88 -17.51
C ARG A 13 -3.14 -7.44 -18.48
N LYS A 14 -2.79 -6.90 -19.65
CA LYS A 14 -3.77 -6.51 -20.68
C LYS A 14 -4.56 -7.74 -21.17
N THR A 15 -3.85 -8.85 -21.40
CA THR A 15 -4.49 -10.12 -21.76
C THR A 15 -5.46 -10.60 -20.68
N GLN A 16 -5.07 -10.52 -19.39
CA GLN A 16 -5.97 -10.83 -18.27
C GLN A 16 -7.21 -9.95 -18.26
N GLY A 17 -7.04 -8.63 -18.44
CA GLY A 17 -8.17 -7.68 -18.52
C GLY A 17 -9.12 -8.00 -19.68
N GLU A 18 -8.60 -8.33 -20.87
CA GLU A 18 -9.43 -8.75 -22.00
C GLU A 18 -10.18 -10.06 -21.75
N LEU A 19 -9.51 -11.05 -21.16
CA LEU A 19 -10.13 -12.33 -20.82
C LEU A 19 -11.25 -12.14 -19.81
N THR A 20 -11.03 -11.28 -18.82
CA THR A 20 -12.04 -10.86 -17.86
C THR A 20 -13.23 -10.23 -18.58
N LYS A 21 -13.02 -9.23 -19.44
CA LYS A 21 -14.12 -8.56 -20.18
C LYS A 21 -14.91 -9.53 -21.07
N LYS A 22 -14.23 -10.39 -21.82
CA LYS A 22 -14.83 -11.35 -22.75
C LYS A 22 -15.70 -12.42 -22.08
N GLY A 23 -15.60 -12.59 -20.75
CA GLY A 23 -16.51 -13.46 -19.99
C GLY A 23 -16.48 -14.93 -20.39
N LYS A 24 -15.45 -15.38 -21.12
CA LYS A 24 -15.32 -16.79 -21.51
C LYS A 24 -15.22 -17.63 -20.24
N SER A 25 -16.13 -18.60 -20.11
CA SER A 25 -16.40 -19.42 -18.93
C SER A 25 -15.18 -20.23 -18.46
N LEU A 26 -14.26 -19.54 -17.80
CA LEU A 26 -13.26 -20.15 -16.93
C LEU A 26 -13.68 -19.78 -15.52
N LEU A 27 -13.87 -20.78 -14.66
CA LEU A 27 -14.27 -20.59 -13.26
C LEU A 27 -13.42 -19.52 -12.54
N LEU A 28 -12.14 -19.41 -12.91
CA LEU A 28 -11.21 -18.40 -12.43
C LEU A 28 -11.60 -16.96 -12.82
N VAL A 29 -12.10 -16.72 -14.03
CA VAL A 29 -12.51 -15.38 -14.50
C VAL A 29 -13.71 -14.88 -13.70
N LYS A 30 -14.67 -15.77 -13.41
CA LYS A 30 -15.84 -15.43 -12.60
C LYS A 30 -15.42 -15.00 -11.18
N LYS A 31 -14.57 -15.78 -10.52
CA LYS A 31 -14.07 -15.46 -9.16
C LYS A 31 -13.26 -14.17 -9.12
N VAL A 32 -12.46 -13.91 -10.15
CA VAL A 32 -11.69 -12.66 -10.27
C VAL A 32 -12.62 -11.46 -10.36
N LYS A 33 -13.68 -11.52 -11.19
CA LYS A 33 -14.70 -10.45 -11.26
C LYS A 33 -15.38 -10.24 -9.92
N GLU A 34 -15.87 -11.31 -9.30
CA GLU A 34 -16.52 -11.25 -7.99
C GLU A 34 -15.61 -10.57 -6.96
N GLN A 35 -14.31 -10.88 -6.94
CA GLN A 35 -13.39 -10.20 -6.04
C GLN A 35 -13.14 -8.73 -6.38
N MET A 36 -13.06 -8.37 -7.66
CA MET A 36 -12.92 -6.96 -8.04
C MET A 36 -14.12 -6.12 -7.60
N GLU A 37 -15.33 -6.64 -7.75
CA GLU A 37 -16.55 -5.97 -7.29
C GLU A 37 -16.59 -5.86 -5.76
N VAL A 38 -16.20 -6.92 -5.05
CA VAL A 38 -16.07 -6.90 -3.58
C VAL A 38 -15.10 -5.82 -3.11
N ILE A 39 -13.94 -5.69 -3.77
CA ILE A 39 -12.97 -4.63 -3.43
C ILE A 39 -13.57 -3.25 -3.69
N ARG A 40 -14.27 -3.06 -4.82
CA ARG A 40 -14.91 -1.79 -5.18
C ARG A 40 -15.97 -1.39 -4.14
N GLU A 41 -16.80 -2.32 -3.71
CA GLU A 41 -17.92 -2.04 -2.80
C GLU A 41 -17.49 -1.90 -1.33
N ALA A 42 -16.61 -2.77 -0.86
CA ALA A 42 -16.22 -2.82 0.55
C ALA A 42 -14.96 -2.00 0.87
N GLY A 43 -14.29 -1.44 -0.14
CA GLY A 43 -13.00 -0.75 0.00
C GLY A 43 -11.87 -1.67 0.50
N ASN A 44 -12.05 -2.99 0.48
CA ASN A 44 -11.06 -3.99 0.88
C ASN A 44 -11.45 -5.38 0.33
N PRO A 45 -10.52 -6.35 0.22
CA PRO A 45 -10.82 -7.67 -0.35
C PRO A 45 -11.57 -8.61 0.62
N LYS A 46 -12.52 -8.06 1.39
CA LYS A 46 -13.33 -8.73 2.42
C LYS A 46 -12.49 -9.39 3.53
N LEU A 47 -11.48 -8.66 4.00
CA LEU A 47 -10.65 -9.08 5.13
C LEU A 47 -11.32 -8.73 6.47
N GLY A 48 -12.17 -7.72 6.50
CA GLY A 48 -12.96 -7.33 7.67
C GLY A 48 -14.00 -6.26 7.35
N GLU A 49 -14.84 -5.97 8.33
CA GLU A 49 -15.83 -4.88 8.30
C GLU A 49 -15.11 -3.51 8.29
N PRO A 50 -15.45 -2.57 7.40
CA PRO A 50 -14.82 -1.24 7.33
C PRO A 50 -14.74 -0.51 8.68
N GLU A 51 -15.79 -0.62 9.49
CA GLU A 51 -15.92 0.01 10.81
C GLU A 51 -14.87 -0.48 11.80
N LYS A 52 -14.38 -1.72 11.61
CA LYS A 52 -13.40 -2.37 12.48
C LYS A 52 -11.96 -2.08 12.10
N ARG A 53 -11.72 -1.27 11.05
CA ARG A 53 -10.38 -1.01 10.48
C ARG A 53 -9.37 -0.56 11.52
N TRP A 54 -9.80 0.26 12.49
CA TRP A 54 -8.93 0.93 13.46
C TRP A 54 -8.93 0.28 14.85
N GLU A 55 -9.59 -0.87 15.03
CA GLU A 55 -9.66 -1.58 16.32
C GLU A 55 -8.30 -2.07 16.83
N TRP A 56 -7.28 -2.11 15.97
CA TRP A 56 -5.92 -2.49 16.37
C TRP A 56 -5.19 -1.37 17.10
N LEU A 57 -5.67 -0.13 17.06
CA LEU A 57 -4.99 0.98 17.74
C LEU A 57 -4.97 0.75 19.25
N PRO A 58 -3.82 0.97 19.92
CA PRO A 58 -3.71 0.84 21.37
C PRO A 58 -4.38 2.01 22.11
N GLU A 59 -4.83 3.03 21.38
CA GLU A 59 -5.43 4.26 21.89
C GLU A 59 -6.55 4.73 20.94
N LYS A 60 -7.23 5.82 21.29
CA LYS A 60 -8.23 6.43 20.41
C LYS A 60 -7.57 6.89 19.11
N PHE A 61 -8.31 6.84 18.01
CA PHE A 61 -7.83 7.33 16.72
C PHE A 61 -7.28 8.76 16.86
N PRO A 62 -5.99 9.01 16.57
CA PRO A 62 -5.37 10.31 16.79
C PRO A 62 -5.85 11.32 15.75
N GLU A 63 -6.35 12.47 16.21
CA GLU A 63 -6.76 13.58 15.35
C GLU A 63 -5.58 14.53 15.12
N LYS A 64 -4.55 14.01 14.47
CA LYS A 64 -3.32 14.75 14.15
C LYS A 64 -3.35 15.18 12.69
N GLU A 65 -3.04 16.44 12.42
CA GLU A 65 -2.86 16.95 11.06
C GLU A 65 -1.37 16.88 10.67
N SER A 66 -1.10 16.41 9.46
CA SER A 66 0.24 16.36 8.87
C SER A 66 0.09 16.19 7.36
N ASP A 67 1.04 16.70 6.58
CA ASP A 67 1.10 16.46 5.13
C ASP A 67 1.63 15.05 4.79
N THR A 68 2.06 14.29 5.80
CA THR A 68 2.58 12.94 5.67
C THR A 68 1.55 11.92 6.15
N LEU A 69 1.05 11.09 5.25
CA LEU A 69 0.11 10.01 5.55
C LEU A 69 0.86 8.71 5.88
N LEU A 70 0.54 8.07 7.00
CA LEU A 70 0.81 6.65 7.20
C LEU A 70 -0.32 5.83 6.56
N PHE A 71 -0.05 5.22 5.41
CA PHE A 71 -1.01 4.35 4.74
C PHE A 71 -0.89 2.92 5.29
N VAL A 72 -1.88 2.49 6.08
CA VAL A 72 -1.82 1.22 6.84
C VAL A 72 -2.25 0.02 5.99
N GLY A 73 -3.20 0.24 5.09
CA GLY A 73 -3.72 -0.75 4.14
C GLY A 73 -4.57 -1.85 4.78
N CYS A 74 -5.13 -2.71 3.94
CA CYS A 74 -6.16 -3.67 4.37
C CYS A 74 -5.59 -4.81 5.23
N LEU A 75 -4.47 -5.43 4.82
CA LEU A 75 -4.00 -6.65 5.46
C LEU A 75 -3.54 -6.42 6.92
N PRO A 76 -2.75 -5.38 7.24
CA PRO A 76 -2.42 -5.03 8.62
C PRO A 76 -3.62 -4.56 9.43
N SER A 77 -4.56 -3.83 8.82
CA SER A 77 -5.74 -3.33 9.53
C SER A 77 -6.66 -4.45 10.03
N TYR A 78 -6.76 -5.56 9.30
CA TYR A 78 -7.73 -6.63 9.63
C TYR A 78 -7.10 -7.91 10.16
N TRP A 79 -6.07 -8.46 9.51
CA TRP A 79 -5.55 -9.80 9.81
C TRP A 79 -4.19 -9.79 10.48
N LEU A 80 -3.28 -8.92 10.04
CA LEU A 80 -1.89 -8.85 10.52
C LEU A 80 -1.69 -7.60 11.40
N LYS A 81 -2.53 -7.47 12.43
CA LYS A 81 -2.61 -6.28 13.31
C LYS A 81 -1.27 -5.91 13.94
N ASP A 82 -0.41 -6.88 14.23
CA ASP A 82 0.93 -6.64 14.78
C ASP A 82 1.79 -5.76 13.87
N ILE A 83 1.63 -5.85 12.55
CA ILE A 83 2.35 -4.99 11.59
C ILE A 83 1.88 -3.54 11.74
N ALA A 84 0.56 -3.32 11.85
CA ALA A 84 -0.01 -1.99 12.03
C ALA A 84 0.41 -1.38 13.38
N ILE A 85 0.23 -2.14 14.46
CA ILE A 85 0.58 -1.72 15.84
C ILE A 85 2.08 -1.39 15.93
N SER A 86 2.95 -2.30 15.49
CA SER A 86 4.40 -2.10 15.61
C SER A 86 4.89 -0.92 14.76
N SER A 87 4.34 -0.73 13.56
CA SER A 87 4.69 0.40 12.69
C SER A 87 4.24 1.73 13.31
N TYR A 88 3.00 1.80 13.80
CA TYR A 88 2.45 2.98 14.47
C TYR A 88 3.28 3.37 15.69
N LEU A 89 3.55 2.41 16.59
CA LEU A 89 4.34 2.65 17.80
C LEU A 89 5.78 3.03 17.47
N LEU A 90 6.38 2.40 16.46
CA LEU A 90 7.74 2.71 16.03
C LEU A 90 7.85 4.15 15.51
N LEU A 91 6.95 4.57 14.62
CA LEU A 91 6.97 5.91 14.05
C LEU A 91 6.73 6.99 15.12
N ASN A 92 5.79 6.76 16.04
CA ASN A 92 5.59 7.64 17.19
C ASN A 92 6.83 7.72 18.09
N LYS A 93 7.45 6.57 18.41
CA LYS A 93 8.68 6.54 19.21
C LYS A 93 9.84 7.27 18.53
N LEU A 94 9.92 7.19 17.21
CA LEU A 94 10.89 7.91 16.39
C LEU A 94 10.48 9.37 16.13
N GLY A 95 9.37 9.84 16.68
CA GLY A 95 8.88 11.21 16.56
C GLY A 95 8.64 11.64 15.12
N VAL A 96 8.25 10.70 14.25
CA VAL A 96 7.88 11.00 12.86
C VAL A 96 6.58 11.78 12.86
N ASP A 97 6.54 12.88 12.11
CA ASP A 97 5.31 13.62 11.89
C ASP A 97 4.48 12.92 10.80
N PHE A 98 3.31 12.41 11.16
CA PHE A 98 2.38 11.76 10.24
C PHE A 98 0.95 11.87 10.75
N THR A 99 0.00 11.69 9.83
CA THR A 99 -1.42 11.51 10.07
C THR A 99 -1.90 10.14 9.57
N MET A 100 -3.11 9.73 9.95
CA MET A 100 -3.82 8.56 9.43
C MET A 100 -5.20 9.02 8.96
N MET A 101 -5.79 8.32 7.99
CA MET A 101 -7.05 8.70 7.36
C MET A 101 -8.19 7.77 7.80
N LYS A 102 -9.25 8.30 8.44
CA LYS A 102 -10.39 7.47 8.88
C LYS A 102 -11.07 6.75 7.70
N GLU A 103 -11.13 7.43 6.55
CA GLU A 103 -11.74 6.94 5.31
C GLU A 103 -10.77 6.07 4.46
N GLU A 104 -9.71 5.49 5.03
CA GLU A 104 -8.74 4.71 4.27
C GLU A 104 -9.36 3.47 3.60
N ILE A 105 -9.33 3.45 2.27
CA ILE A 105 -9.79 2.35 1.41
C ILE A 105 -8.62 1.54 0.85
N CYS A 106 -8.90 0.61 -0.05
CA CYS A 106 -7.90 -0.22 -0.70
C CYS A 106 -7.01 0.65 -1.60
N CYS A 107 -5.71 0.35 -1.64
CA CYS A 107 -4.77 0.99 -2.55
C CYS A 107 -4.99 0.67 -4.03
N GLY A 108 -5.89 -0.26 -4.38
CA GLY A 108 -6.17 -0.71 -5.75
C GLY A 108 -5.11 -1.63 -6.39
N HIS A 109 -4.07 -2.04 -5.66
CA HIS A 109 -3.01 -2.94 -6.15
C HIS A 109 -3.57 -4.24 -6.73
N TYR A 110 -4.54 -4.86 -6.06
CA TYR A 110 -5.15 -6.12 -6.52
C TYR A 110 -6.00 -5.92 -7.77
N LEU A 111 -6.77 -4.83 -7.86
CA LEU A 111 -7.60 -4.51 -9.03
C LEU A 111 -6.72 -4.41 -10.28
N TYR A 112 -5.62 -3.65 -10.18
CA TYR A 112 -4.70 -3.46 -11.29
C TYR A 112 -4.04 -4.77 -11.73
N ASN A 113 -3.52 -5.56 -10.78
CA ASN A 113 -2.87 -6.84 -11.10
C ASN A 113 -3.84 -7.87 -11.69
N MET A 114 -5.12 -7.85 -11.33
CA MET A 114 -6.14 -8.73 -11.91
C MET A 114 -6.62 -8.29 -13.31
N GLY A 115 -6.06 -7.19 -13.84
CA GLY A 115 -6.43 -6.64 -15.14
C GLY A 115 -7.65 -5.72 -15.12
N GLY A 116 -8.20 -5.41 -13.93
CA GLY A 116 -9.27 -4.43 -13.74
C GLY A 116 -8.72 -3.01 -13.76
N THR A 117 -8.24 -2.56 -14.92
CA THR A 117 -7.55 -1.26 -15.05
C THR A 117 -8.51 -0.10 -14.79
N GLU A 118 -9.74 -0.18 -15.28
CA GLU A 118 -10.76 0.85 -15.05
C GLU A 118 -11.13 0.96 -13.56
N LEU A 119 -11.40 -0.18 -12.91
CA LEU A 119 -11.70 -0.21 -11.47
C LEU A 119 -10.53 0.26 -10.61
N ALA A 120 -9.29 -0.08 -11.02
CA ALA A 120 -8.10 0.43 -10.33
C ALA A 120 -7.98 1.94 -10.48
N GLN A 121 -8.29 2.49 -11.65
CA GLN A 121 -8.28 3.93 -11.89
C GLN A 121 -9.32 4.65 -11.02
N GLU A 122 -10.57 4.18 -10.99
CA GLU A 122 -11.62 4.71 -10.11
C GLU A 122 -11.16 4.73 -8.64
N GLN A 123 -10.55 3.62 -8.19
CA GLN A 123 -10.03 3.53 -6.83
C GLN A 123 -8.87 4.50 -6.55
N PHE A 124 -8.02 4.75 -7.55
CA PHE A 124 -6.91 5.69 -7.41
C PHE A 124 -7.42 7.14 -7.37
N GLU A 125 -8.44 7.46 -8.17
CA GLU A 125 -9.11 8.77 -8.17
C GLU A 125 -9.69 9.07 -6.78
N GLU A 126 -10.43 8.13 -6.19
CA GLU A 126 -10.99 8.28 -4.84
C GLU A 126 -9.91 8.44 -3.74
N ASN A 127 -8.83 7.66 -3.82
CA ASN A 127 -7.69 7.85 -2.90
C ASN A 127 -7.06 9.25 -3.08
N MET A 128 -6.88 9.70 -4.32
CA MET A 128 -6.27 11.00 -4.62
C MET A 128 -7.16 12.17 -4.18
N GLU A 129 -8.49 12.06 -4.32
CA GLU A 129 -9.44 13.02 -3.78
C GLU A 129 -9.31 13.15 -2.26
N ASN A 130 -9.22 12.03 -1.56
CA ASN A 130 -8.98 12.01 -0.12
C ASN A 130 -7.63 12.63 0.26
N PHE A 131 -6.56 12.29 -0.48
CA PHE A 131 -5.23 12.86 -0.25
C PHE A 131 -5.23 14.37 -0.44
N ASN A 132 -5.87 14.87 -1.50
CA ASN A 132 -6.01 16.31 -1.76
C ASN A 132 -6.82 17.01 -0.67
N ARG A 133 -7.94 16.41 -0.26
CA ARG A 133 -8.80 16.94 0.81
C ARG A 133 -8.06 17.09 2.15
N LEU A 134 -7.17 16.16 2.46
CA LEU A 134 -6.37 16.15 3.68
C LEU A 134 -5.01 16.87 3.54
N GLY A 135 -4.70 17.43 2.35
CA GLY A 135 -3.44 18.12 2.11
C GLY A 135 -2.20 17.22 2.12
N ILE A 136 -2.36 15.92 1.82
CA ILE A 136 -1.28 14.94 1.84
C ILE A 136 -0.30 15.19 0.67
N ARG A 137 0.98 15.31 1.02
CA ARG A 137 2.12 15.47 0.10
C ARG A 137 3.08 14.30 0.14
N ARG A 138 3.03 13.51 1.21
CA ARG A 138 3.90 12.35 1.40
C ARG A 138 3.12 11.15 1.91
N ILE A 139 3.44 9.95 1.46
CA ILE A 139 2.87 8.69 1.94
C ILE A 139 3.97 7.76 2.41
N ILE A 140 3.85 7.29 3.65
CA ILE A 140 4.61 6.19 4.23
C ILE A 140 3.79 4.91 4.06
N THR A 141 4.33 3.94 3.33
CA THR A 141 3.69 2.64 3.09
C THR A 141 4.35 1.52 3.91
N LEU A 142 3.54 0.53 4.30
CA LEU A 142 4.02 -0.66 5.03
C LEU A 142 4.23 -1.90 4.14
N CYS A 143 3.80 -1.82 2.87
CA CYS A 143 3.86 -2.92 1.92
C CYS A 143 4.57 -2.47 0.64
N PRO A 144 5.53 -3.26 0.13
CA PRO A 144 6.18 -3.00 -1.16
C PRO A 144 5.18 -2.88 -2.34
N GLY A 145 4.10 -3.66 -2.35
CA GLY A 145 3.08 -3.55 -3.40
C GLY A 145 2.35 -2.21 -3.39
N TRP A 146 2.08 -1.64 -2.21
CA TRP A 146 1.46 -0.32 -2.11
C TRP A 146 2.44 0.79 -2.49
N TYR A 147 3.70 0.65 -2.07
CA TYR A 147 4.79 1.53 -2.51
C TYR A 147 4.82 1.64 -4.03
N ARG A 148 4.90 0.51 -4.75
CA ARG A 148 4.87 0.51 -6.21
C ARG A 148 3.58 1.06 -6.78
N THR A 149 2.45 0.76 -6.16
CA THR A 149 1.14 1.23 -6.65
C THR A 149 1.06 2.75 -6.67
N PHE A 150 1.36 3.41 -5.54
CA PHE A 150 1.33 4.86 -5.44
C PHE A 150 2.45 5.55 -6.24
N ARG A 151 3.61 4.90 -6.34
CA ARG A 151 4.76 5.51 -7.02
C ARG A 151 4.72 5.36 -8.54
N ASP A 152 4.30 4.20 -9.05
CA ASP A 152 4.39 3.89 -10.49
C ASP A 152 3.02 3.92 -11.17
N TRP A 153 1.99 3.34 -10.55
CA TRP A 153 0.71 3.09 -11.22
C TRP A 153 -0.25 4.27 -11.10
N PHE A 154 -0.26 4.94 -9.95
CA PHE A 154 -0.96 6.21 -9.75
C PHE A 154 -0.59 7.22 -10.84
N PRO A 155 0.69 7.62 -11.02
CA PRO A 155 1.02 8.62 -12.02
C PRO A 155 0.83 8.12 -13.45
N LYS A 156 0.89 6.80 -13.67
CA LYS A 156 0.65 6.19 -14.98
C LYS A 156 -0.82 6.27 -15.39
N LEU A 157 -1.76 6.14 -14.45
CA LEU A 157 -3.20 6.16 -14.75
C LEU A 157 -3.83 7.54 -14.59
N LEU A 158 -3.38 8.33 -13.62
CA LEU A 158 -3.96 9.65 -13.30
C LEU A 158 -3.18 10.83 -13.91
N GLY A 159 -2.03 10.56 -14.52
CA GLY A 159 -1.10 11.60 -14.99
C GLY A 159 -0.14 12.04 -13.89
N LYS A 160 0.65 13.10 -14.15
CA LYS A 160 1.69 13.53 -13.20
C LYS A 160 1.07 13.97 -11.86
N ILE A 161 1.45 13.28 -10.78
CA ILE A 161 1.04 13.61 -9.41
C ILE A 161 2.27 14.11 -8.64
N ASP A 162 2.07 15.13 -7.80
CA ASP A 162 3.07 15.67 -6.87
C ASP A 162 2.89 15.03 -5.48
N LEU A 163 3.34 13.78 -5.34
CA LEU A 163 3.20 12.96 -4.13
C LEU A 163 4.48 12.18 -3.87
N GLU A 164 5.13 12.43 -2.74
CA GLU A 164 6.28 11.65 -2.30
C GLU A 164 5.81 10.31 -1.73
N VAL A 165 6.29 9.20 -2.28
CA VAL A 165 5.95 7.86 -1.76
C VAL A 165 7.21 7.21 -1.22
N VAL A 166 7.17 6.80 0.05
CA VAL A 166 8.26 6.10 0.73
C VAL A 166 7.76 4.82 1.38
N HIS A 167 8.60 3.79 1.40
CA HIS A 167 8.36 2.62 2.21
C HIS A 167 8.95 2.83 3.61
N ILE A 168 8.30 2.31 4.66
CA ILE A 168 8.74 2.49 6.05
C ILE A 168 10.22 2.11 6.25
N VAL A 169 10.70 1.04 5.61
CA VAL A 169 12.11 0.62 5.75
C VAL A 169 13.11 1.60 5.11
N GLN A 170 12.69 2.43 4.16
CA GLN A 170 13.55 3.43 3.50
C GLN A 170 13.80 4.65 4.39
N ILE A 171 12.87 4.98 5.30
CA ILE A 171 13.00 6.13 6.20
C ILE A 171 13.81 5.81 7.47
N LEU A 172 13.79 4.55 7.94
CA LEU A 172 14.47 4.15 9.18
C LEU A 172 15.98 4.45 9.20
N PRO A 173 16.78 4.19 8.14
CA PRO A 173 18.22 4.42 8.19
C PRO A 173 18.60 5.88 8.44
N SER A 174 17.84 6.84 7.90
CA SER A 174 18.05 8.28 8.07
C SER A 174 17.63 8.71 9.47
N LEU A 175 16.42 8.32 9.90
CA LEU A 175 15.90 8.62 11.24
C LEU A 175 16.83 8.10 12.36
N LEU A 176 17.32 6.86 12.23
CA LEU A 176 18.24 6.28 13.21
C LEU A 176 19.62 6.96 13.19
N LYS A 177 20.05 7.50 12.05
CA LYS A 177 21.32 8.24 11.92
C LYS A 177 21.20 9.59 12.63
N GLU A 178 20.14 10.34 12.34
CA GLU A 178 19.88 11.67 12.90
C GLU A 178 19.73 11.64 14.42
N ARG A 179 19.08 10.61 14.95
CA ARG A 179 18.91 10.42 16.40
C ARG A 179 20.16 9.89 17.12
N GLY A 180 21.23 9.55 16.40
CA GLY A 180 22.40 8.88 16.97
C GLY A 180 22.09 7.48 17.54
N GLU A 181 20.96 6.88 17.14
CA GLU A 181 20.44 5.63 17.69
C GLU A 181 20.97 4.38 16.97
N ARG A 182 21.65 4.53 15.81
CA ARG A 182 22.28 3.42 15.09
C ARG A 182 23.17 2.53 15.97
N ARG A 183 23.76 3.08 17.04
CA ARG A 183 24.67 2.38 17.95
C ARG A 183 23.99 1.88 19.24
N LYS A 184 22.72 2.19 19.47
CA LYS A 184 21.96 1.83 20.70
C LYS A 184 21.07 0.59 20.53
N ILE A 185 20.91 0.08 19.31
CA ILE A 185 20.17 -1.16 19.05
C ILE A 185 21.05 -2.34 19.49
N GLN A 186 20.95 -2.71 20.76
CA GLN A 186 21.52 -3.96 21.25
C GLN A 186 20.54 -5.08 20.95
N PHE A 187 20.91 -5.97 20.02
CA PHE A 187 20.21 -7.23 19.87
C PHE A 187 20.52 -8.11 21.08
N PHE A 188 19.50 -8.44 21.87
CA PHE A 188 19.63 -9.29 23.05
C PHE A 188 19.96 -10.76 22.72
N TRP A 189 19.97 -11.12 21.44
CA TRP A 189 20.25 -12.48 20.98
C TRP A 189 21.24 -12.50 19.81
N LYS A 190 22.24 -13.38 19.89
CA LYS A 190 23.06 -13.78 18.74
C LYS A 190 22.21 -14.69 17.84
N SER A 191 21.60 -14.10 16.82
CA SER A 191 20.78 -14.82 15.84
C SER A 191 21.30 -14.61 14.43
N ARG A 192 21.11 -15.61 13.57
CA ARG A 192 21.34 -15.49 12.13
C ARG A 192 20.04 -15.00 11.48
N PHE A 193 20.14 -13.94 10.69
CA PHE A 193 19.01 -13.37 9.96
C PHE A 193 19.18 -13.62 8.47
N THR A 194 18.07 -13.90 7.79
CA THR A 194 17.99 -13.89 6.32
C THR A 194 17.12 -12.70 5.93
N TYR A 195 17.67 -11.79 5.14
CA TYR A 195 16.92 -10.65 4.62
C TYR A 195 16.29 -11.03 3.28
N HIS A 196 14.97 -10.87 3.16
CA HIS A 196 14.25 -11.01 1.90
C HIS A 196 13.99 -9.63 1.31
N ASP A 197 14.66 -9.33 0.21
CA ASP A 197 14.42 -8.09 -0.52
C ASP A 197 13.24 -8.25 -1.48
N SER A 198 12.25 -7.36 -1.35
CA SER A 198 11.05 -7.41 -2.18
C SER A 198 11.35 -6.90 -3.57
N CYS A 199 10.87 -7.61 -4.60
CA CYS A 199 10.97 -7.14 -5.98
C CYS A 199 10.29 -5.78 -6.21
N GLU A 200 9.22 -5.48 -5.46
CA GLU A 200 8.45 -4.25 -5.54
C GLU A 200 9.10 -3.07 -4.78
N LEU A 201 10.21 -3.33 -4.05
CA LEU A 201 10.97 -2.31 -3.31
C LEU A 201 12.42 -2.16 -3.78
N GLY A 202 13.08 -3.25 -4.18
CA GLY A 202 14.50 -3.27 -4.57
C GLY A 202 14.78 -3.27 -6.07
N ARG A 203 13.78 -3.49 -6.93
CA ARG A 203 13.94 -3.57 -8.40
C ARG A 203 13.14 -2.51 -9.15
N VAL A 204 12.91 -1.40 -8.47
CA VAL A 204 11.94 -0.36 -8.79
C VAL A 204 12.64 0.96 -8.98
#